data_AF-A0A7L4ALS3-F1
#
_entry.id   AF-A0A7L4ALS3-F1
#
_cell.length_a   1.000
_cell.length_b   1.000
_cell.length_c   1.000
_cell.angle_alpha   90.00
_cell.angle_beta   90.00
_cell.angle_gamma   90.00
#
_symmetry.space_group_name_H-M   'P 1'
#
loop_
_entity.id
_entity.type
_entity.pdbx_description
1 polymer ?
#
loop_
_entity_poly.entity_id
_entity_poly.type
_entity_poly.pdbx_seq_one_letter_code
_entity_poly.pdbx_strand_id
1 'polypeptide(L)'
;LQVLAYNRRTYETVAQRLVITVVPAPGGDPPYQGEFLVGNRNVEELLPAAAQEIFLQATAGVWDQDDLHVINITSALDRGGRVPLPIEGRKEGVYVKVGSHGTFSPCLASAASPQSRFRCSLGQQPLASCYDTFAPHFTIGWCNLTLVRPTWAPPSHAPTPMGTPPLPPPPPPPP
;
A
#
# COMPACT_ATOMS: atom_id res chain seq x y z
N LEU A 1 8.21 -26.66 9.31
CA LEU A 1 8.13 -26.24 10.73
C LEU A 1 7.36 -27.30 11.51
N GLN A 2 7.56 -27.40 12.83
CA GLN A 2 6.73 -28.23 13.69
C GLN A 2 6.22 -27.36 14.84
N VAL A 3 4.90 -27.32 15.00
CA VAL A 3 4.24 -26.58 16.09
C VAL A 3 3.88 -27.59 17.16
N LEU A 4 4.43 -27.40 18.36
CA LEU A 4 4.06 -28.17 19.54
C LEU A 4 3.19 -27.29 20.42
N ALA A 5 1.96 -27.73 20.67
CA ALA A 5 1.06 -27.08 21.62
C ALA A 5 0.81 -28.03 22.79
N TYR A 6 0.68 -27.45 23.99
CA TYR A 6 0.31 -28.20 25.19
C TYR A 6 -0.86 -27.53 25.89
N ASN A 7 -1.78 -28.34 26.40
CA ASN A 7 -2.90 -27.86 27.19
C ASN A 7 -2.40 -27.55 28.61
N ARG A 8 -2.53 -26.29 29.06
CA ARG A 8 -2.05 -25.87 30.38
C ARG A 8 -2.78 -26.53 31.55
N ARG A 9 -3.99 -27.07 31.33
CA ARG A 9 -4.82 -27.70 32.38
C ARG A 9 -4.67 -29.22 32.41
N THR A 10 -4.59 -29.87 31.24
CA THR A 10 -4.52 -31.35 31.13
C THR A 10 -3.12 -31.89 30.87
N TYR A 11 -2.15 -31.02 30.56
CA TYR A 11 -0.78 -31.36 30.15
C TYR A 11 -0.68 -32.21 28.88
N GLU A 12 -1.79 -32.44 28.18
CA GLU A 12 -1.79 -33.11 26.87
C GLU A 12 -1.00 -32.28 25.87
N THR A 13 -0.28 -32.97 24.98
CA THR A 13 0.50 -32.33 23.93
C THR A 13 -0.01 -32.75 22.56
N VAL A 14 -0.01 -31.81 21.62
CA VAL A 14 -0.28 -32.06 20.21
C VAL A 14 0.84 -31.46 19.38
N ALA A 15 1.31 -32.22 18.39
CA ALA A 15 2.35 -31.78 17.47
C ALA A 15 1.78 -31.75 16.06
N GLN A 16 1.85 -30.60 15.40
CA GLN A 16 1.43 -30.43 14.02
C GLN A 16 2.65 -30.09 13.15
N ARG A 17 2.85 -30.87 12.08
CA ARG A 17 3.86 -30.54 11.06
C ARG A 17 3.26 -29.52 10.09
N LEU A 18 3.89 -28.36 9.99
CA LEU A 18 3.51 -27.29 9.07
C LEU A 18 4.51 -27.27 7.89
N VAL A 19 4.00 -27.45 6.67
CA VAL A 19 4.79 -27.34 5.44
C VAL A 19 4.55 -25.96 4.85
N ILE A 20 5.60 -25.15 4.77
CA ILE A 20 5.56 -23.84 4.10
C ILE A 20 6.18 -24.02 2.73
N THR A 21 5.41 -23.68 1.70
CA THR A 21 5.90 -23.64 0.33
C THR A 21 6.04 -22.19 -0.08
N VAL A 22 7.25 -21.78 -0.46
CA VAL A 22 7.52 -20.43 -0.97
C VAL A 22 7.58 -20.53 -2.49
N VAL A 23 6.64 -19.87 -3.16
CA VAL A 23 6.62 -19.77 -4.62
C VAL A 23 6.83 -18.31 -5.01
N PRO A 24 7.73 -18.00 -5.97
CA PRO A 24 7.85 -16.66 -6.50
C PRO A 24 6.53 -16.19 -7.11
N ALA A 25 6.17 -14.92 -6.89
CA ALA A 25 4.99 -14.34 -7.50
C ALA A 25 5.15 -14.32 -9.03
N PRO A 26 4.12 -14.73 -9.80
CA PRO A 26 4.14 -14.68 -11.26
C PRO A 26 4.10 -13.20 -11.70
N GLY A 27 5.28 -12.60 -11.86
CA GLY A 27 5.41 -11.16 -12.15
C GLY A 27 6.52 -10.44 -11.36
N GLY A 28 7.20 -11.15 -10.45
CA GLY A 28 8.22 -10.56 -9.58
C GLY A 28 7.62 -9.64 -8.51
N ASP A 29 8.48 -8.95 -7.77
CA ASP A 29 8.04 -8.00 -6.76
C ASP A 29 7.36 -6.77 -7.40
N PRO A 30 6.20 -6.32 -6.89
CA PRO A 30 5.52 -5.16 -7.42
C PRO A 30 6.41 -3.91 -7.26
N PRO A 31 6.65 -3.15 -8.35
CA PRO A 31 7.49 -1.96 -8.30
C PRO A 31 6.85 -0.81 -7.51
N TYR A 32 5.52 -0.70 -7.52
CA TYR A 32 4.78 0.28 -6.74
C TYR A 32 4.23 -0.36 -5.48
N GLN A 33 4.58 0.20 -4.32
CA GLN A 33 4.17 -0.35 -3.03
C GLN A 33 3.62 0.77 -2.14
N GLY A 34 2.52 0.50 -1.46
CA GLY A 34 1.84 1.42 -0.57
C GLY A 34 1.63 0.77 0.78
N GLU A 35 1.93 1.48 1.86
CA GLU A 35 1.74 0.99 3.21
C GLU A 35 0.70 1.82 3.94
N PHE A 36 -0.34 1.16 4.41
CA PHE A 36 -1.51 1.75 5.04
C PHE A 36 -1.54 1.37 6.52
N LEU A 37 -1.74 2.36 7.40
CA LEU A 37 -2.05 2.10 8.80
C LEU A 37 -3.55 1.91 8.97
N VAL A 38 -3.98 0.70 9.28
CA VAL A 38 -5.37 0.37 9.66
C VAL A 38 -5.49 0.51 11.17
N GLY A 39 -6.16 1.56 11.66
CA GLY A 39 -6.23 1.88 13.09
C GLY A 39 -7.27 1.08 13.88
N ASN A 40 -8.25 0.45 13.23
CA ASN A 40 -9.39 -0.21 13.87
C ASN A 40 -9.32 -1.75 13.80
N ARG A 41 -8.13 -2.33 13.64
CA ARG A 41 -7.91 -3.79 13.56
C ARG A 41 -6.64 -4.19 14.31
N ASN A 42 -6.60 -5.46 14.72
CA ASN A 42 -5.38 -6.16 15.14
C ASN A 42 -4.91 -7.11 14.02
N VAL A 43 -3.68 -7.61 14.13
CA VAL A 43 -3.07 -8.48 13.11
C VAL A 43 -3.94 -9.71 12.88
N GLU A 44 -4.43 -10.34 13.94
CA GLU A 44 -5.26 -11.55 13.90
C GLU A 44 -6.58 -11.35 13.14
N GLU A 45 -7.08 -10.11 13.06
CA GLU A 45 -8.32 -9.76 12.36
C GLU A 45 -8.10 -9.48 10.86
N LEU A 46 -6.86 -9.19 10.46
CA LEU A 46 -6.48 -8.92 9.06
C LEU A 46 -5.73 -10.09 8.41
N LEU A 47 -5.27 -11.08 9.17
CA LEU A 47 -4.67 -12.30 8.63
C LEU A 47 -5.64 -13.18 7.81
N PRO A 48 -6.94 -13.33 8.15
CA PRO A 48 -7.85 -14.18 7.38
C PRO A 48 -8.00 -13.71 5.92
N ALA A 49 -8.05 -14.65 4.97
CA ALA A 49 -8.14 -14.35 3.54
C ALA A 49 -9.33 -13.44 3.19
N ALA A 50 -10.51 -13.71 3.76
CA ALA A 50 -11.70 -12.87 3.54
C ALA A 50 -11.51 -11.41 4.01
N ALA A 51 -10.77 -11.19 5.10
CA ALA A 51 -10.49 -9.83 5.57
C ALA A 51 -9.50 -9.11 4.64
N GLN A 52 -8.50 -9.83 4.13
CA GLN A 52 -7.55 -9.31 3.15
C GLN A 52 -8.25 -8.97 1.82
N GLU A 53 -9.18 -9.80 1.35
CA GLU A 53 -9.95 -9.54 0.12
C GLU A 53 -10.78 -8.26 0.22
N ILE A 54 -11.51 -8.07 1.33
CA ILE A 54 -12.27 -6.82 1.58
C ILE A 54 -11.32 -5.61 1.62
N PHE A 55 -10.16 -5.75 2.26
CA PHE A 55 -9.17 -4.69 2.31
C PHE A 55 -8.58 -4.37 0.92
N LEU A 56 -8.26 -5.40 0.13
CA LEU A 56 -7.75 -5.24 -1.24
C LEU A 56 -8.79 -4.60 -2.14
N GLN A 57 -10.07 -4.94 -2.02
CA GLN A 57 -11.15 -4.30 -2.79
C GLN A 57 -11.26 -2.80 -2.49
N ALA A 58 -11.19 -2.41 -1.21
CA ALA A 58 -11.17 -0.99 -0.83
C ALA A 58 -9.90 -0.29 -1.34
N THR A 59 -8.76 -0.98 -1.28
CA THR A 59 -7.48 -0.47 -1.79
C THR A 59 -7.52 -0.31 -3.31
N ALA A 60 -8.14 -1.23 -4.04
CA ALA A 60 -8.33 -1.15 -5.49
C ALA A 60 -9.11 0.10 -5.89
N GLY A 61 -10.18 0.44 -5.18
CA GLY A 61 -10.94 1.67 -5.43
C GLY A 61 -10.12 2.95 -5.22
N VAL A 62 -9.20 2.97 -4.25
CA VAL A 62 -8.33 4.13 -3.99
C VAL A 62 -7.13 4.17 -4.92
N TRP A 63 -6.56 3.02 -5.25
CA TRP A 63 -5.36 2.91 -6.07
C TRP A 63 -5.69 2.98 -7.57
N ASP A 64 -6.94 2.68 -7.95
CA ASP A 64 -7.42 2.59 -9.34
C ASP A 64 -6.67 1.49 -10.12
N GLN A 65 -6.46 0.34 -9.47
CA GLN A 65 -5.75 -0.82 -9.99
C GLN A 65 -6.36 -2.12 -9.47
N ASP A 66 -6.38 -3.17 -10.30
CA ASP A 66 -6.98 -4.47 -9.97
C ASP A 66 -5.94 -5.57 -9.67
N ASP A 67 -4.65 -5.31 -9.87
CA ASP A 67 -3.54 -6.26 -9.70
C ASP A 67 -2.88 -6.19 -8.30
N LEU A 68 -3.65 -5.71 -7.31
CA LEU A 68 -3.17 -5.48 -5.95
C LEU A 68 -3.02 -6.78 -5.17
N HIS A 69 -1.94 -6.89 -4.41
CA HIS A 69 -1.73 -7.99 -3.48
C HIS A 69 -1.06 -7.51 -2.19
N VAL A 70 -1.40 -8.18 -1.09
CA VAL A 70 -0.79 -7.92 0.22
C VAL A 70 0.63 -8.49 0.23
N ILE A 71 1.61 -7.64 0.50
CA ILE A 71 3.03 -7.98 0.63
C ILE A 71 3.36 -8.32 2.08
N ASN A 72 2.87 -7.51 3.01
CA ASN A 72 3.21 -7.64 4.43
C ASN A 72 2.09 -7.10 5.32
N ILE A 73 1.91 -7.73 6.48
CA ILE A 73 1.01 -7.29 7.56
C ILE A 73 1.86 -7.25 8.83
N THR A 74 1.96 -6.09 9.47
CA THR A 74 2.81 -5.88 10.65
C THR A 74 2.04 -5.17 11.75
N SER A 75 2.18 -5.61 13.01
CA SER A 75 1.56 -4.90 14.13
C SER A 75 2.14 -3.50 14.26
N ALA A 76 1.30 -2.51 14.59
CA ALA A 76 1.79 -1.18 14.92
C ALA A 76 2.65 -1.18 16.20
N LEU A 77 2.47 -2.15 17.11
CA LEU A 77 3.30 -2.29 18.31
C LEU A 77 4.76 -2.62 17.98
N ASP A 78 4.99 -3.45 16.95
CA ASP A 78 6.34 -3.86 16.53
C ASP A 78 7.20 -2.68 16.05
N ARG A 79 6.57 -1.54 15.69
CA ARG A 79 7.24 -0.32 15.24
C ARG A 79 7.45 0.74 16.33
N GLY A 80 7.51 0.29 17.59
CA GLY A 80 7.77 1.18 18.73
C GLY A 80 6.51 1.68 19.43
N GLY A 81 5.35 1.07 19.19
CA GLY A 81 4.17 1.26 20.01
C GLY A 81 4.38 0.62 21.39
N ARG A 82 5.00 1.32 22.32
CA ARG A 82 5.05 0.90 23.73
C ARG A 82 4.14 1.77 24.59
N VAL A 83 2.91 1.31 24.85
CA VAL A 83 1.93 1.85 25.84
C VAL A 83 1.03 0.64 26.25
N PRO A 84 0.54 0.49 27.50
CA PRO A 84 0.35 -0.82 28.12
C PRO A 84 -0.68 -1.71 27.38
N LEU A 85 -0.51 -3.02 27.59
CA LEU A 85 -1.39 -4.12 27.22
C LEU A 85 -2.89 -3.77 27.38
N PRO A 86 -3.77 -4.45 26.62
CA PRO A 86 -4.92 -3.87 25.94
C PRO A 86 -5.83 -3.01 26.82
N ILE A 87 -6.03 -1.76 26.43
CA ILE A 87 -7.17 -0.97 26.88
C ILE A 87 -8.41 -1.54 26.18
N GLU A 88 -9.38 -2.06 26.95
CA GLU A 88 -10.62 -2.61 26.38
C GLU A 88 -11.24 -1.62 25.39
N GLY A 89 -11.57 -2.12 24.19
CA GLY A 89 -12.16 -1.33 23.11
C GLY A 89 -11.16 -0.60 22.20
N ARG A 90 -9.85 -0.61 22.49
CA ARG A 90 -8.83 0.00 21.62
C ARG A 90 -8.03 -1.07 20.88
N LYS A 91 -7.99 -0.96 19.55
CA LYS A 91 -7.16 -1.80 18.67
C LYS A 91 -5.74 -1.25 18.59
N GLU A 92 -4.78 -2.14 18.41
CA GLU A 92 -3.36 -1.80 18.33
C GLU A 92 -3.03 -1.06 17.03
N GLY A 93 -3.76 -1.40 15.97
CA GLY A 93 -3.50 -0.93 14.63
C GLY A 93 -2.50 -1.82 13.90
N VAL A 94 -2.63 -1.85 12.57
CA VAL A 94 -1.87 -2.74 11.70
C VAL A 94 -1.37 -1.99 10.49
N TYR A 95 -0.09 -2.14 10.16
CA TYR A 95 0.45 -1.71 8.88
C TYR A 95 0.22 -2.81 7.85
N VAL A 96 -0.52 -2.49 6.80
CA VAL A 96 -0.74 -3.37 5.65
C VAL A 96 -0.01 -2.79 4.46
N LYS A 97 0.97 -3.55 3.95
CA LYS A 97 1.73 -3.20 2.76
C LYS A 97 1.13 -3.92 1.57
N VAL A 98 0.73 -3.16 0.56
CA VAL A 98 0.13 -3.63 -0.69
C VAL A 98 1.05 -3.24 -1.84
N GLY A 99 1.10 -4.05 -2.89
CA GLY A 99 1.78 -3.66 -4.12
C GLY A 99 0.98 -3.96 -5.38
N SER A 100 1.36 -3.25 -6.44
CA SER A 100 0.82 -3.34 -7.79
C SER A 100 1.93 -3.05 -8.80
N HIS A 101 1.77 -3.54 -10.02
CA HIS A 101 2.60 -3.15 -11.17
C HIS A 101 2.17 -1.81 -11.76
N GLY A 102 0.95 -1.36 -11.47
CA GLY A 102 0.40 -0.07 -11.84
C GLY A 102 0.82 1.10 -10.94
N THR A 103 0.81 2.30 -11.52
CA THR A 103 1.13 3.55 -10.81
C THR A 103 0.06 3.94 -9.80
N PHE A 104 0.41 4.82 -8.87
CA PHE A 104 -0.57 5.38 -7.91
C PHE A 104 -1.59 6.29 -8.57
N SER A 105 -2.84 6.21 -8.11
CA SER A 105 -3.88 7.17 -8.45
C SER A 105 -3.51 8.61 -8.05
N PRO A 106 -4.11 9.64 -8.68
CA PRO A 106 -3.94 11.03 -8.27
C PRO A 106 -4.29 11.26 -6.78
N CYS A 107 -5.27 10.52 -6.25
CA CYS A 107 -5.65 10.63 -4.84
C CYS A 107 -4.55 10.13 -3.90
N LEU A 108 -3.98 8.94 -4.18
CA LEU A 108 -2.86 8.42 -3.37
C LEU A 108 -1.65 9.33 -3.47
N ALA A 109 -1.34 9.82 -4.67
CA ALA A 109 -0.24 10.74 -4.90
C ALA A 109 -0.42 12.06 -4.10
N SER A 110 -1.64 12.62 -4.05
CA SER A 110 -1.93 13.81 -3.26
C SER A 110 -1.88 13.52 -1.75
N ALA A 111 -2.40 12.37 -1.32
CA ALA A 111 -2.43 11.96 0.08
C ALA A 111 -1.02 11.82 0.68
N ALA A 112 -0.06 11.33 -0.12
CA ALA A 112 1.33 11.15 0.29
C ALA A 112 2.25 12.35 -0.04
N SER A 113 1.69 13.46 -0.56
CA SER A 113 2.44 14.64 -0.99
C SER A 113 3.14 15.37 0.18
N PRO A 114 4.19 16.17 -0.11
CA PRO A 114 4.83 17.02 0.91
C PRO A 114 3.85 17.96 1.62
N GLN A 115 2.85 18.50 0.90
CA GLN A 115 1.81 19.36 1.46
C GLN A 115 0.94 18.59 2.46
N SER A 116 0.56 17.35 2.12
CA SER A 116 -0.15 16.45 3.04
C SER A 116 0.67 16.14 4.30
N ARG A 117 1.98 15.89 4.15
CA ARG A 117 2.88 15.67 5.30
C ARG A 117 2.98 16.90 6.20
N PHE A 118 3.05 18.09 5.60
CA PHE A 118 3.03 19.34 6.35
C PHE A 118 1.73 19.52 7.12
N ARG A 119 0.57 19.29 6.48
CA ARG A 119 -0.73 19.31 7.17
C ARG A 119 -0.79 18.33 8.34
N CYS A 120 -0.32 17.10 8.13
CA CYS A 120 -0.24 16.10 9.18
C CYS A 120 0.64 16.55 10.37
N SER A 121 1.74 17.26 10.12
CA SER A 121 2.58 17.83 11.19
C SER A 121 1.86 18.91 12.02
N LEU A 122 0.85 19.56 11.43
CA LEU A 122 -0.03 20.53 12.10
C LEU A 122 -1.28 19.88 12.73
N GLY A 123 -1.39 18.55 12.71
CA GLY A 123 -2.59 17.83 13.15
C GLY A 123 -3.80 17.98 12.22
N GLN A 124 -3.60 18.49 11.01
CA GLN A 124 -4.65 18.63 9.99
C GLN A 124 -4.74 17.38 9.12
N GLN A 125 -5.92 17.16 8.52
CA GLN A 125 -6.10 16.09 7.55
C GLN A 125 -5.25 16.33 6.28
N PRO A 126 -4.73 15.26 5.65
CA PRO A 126 -3.96 15.39 4.42
C PRO A 126 -4.82 15.90 3.24
N LEU A 127 -4.25 15.95 2.05
CA LEU A 127 -4.97 16.23 0.80
C LEU A 127 -5.33 14.92 0.11
N ALA A 128 -6.50 14.35 0.38
CA ALA A 128 -7.04 13.20 -0.35
C ALA A 128 -8.53 13.41 -0.59
N SER A 129 -9.02 12.93 -1.73
CA SER A 129 -10.45 12.92 -2.04
C SER A 129 -11.09 11.55 -1.78
N CYS A 130 -10.28 10.53 -1.51
CA CYS A 130 -10.68 9.12 -1.44
C CYS A 130 -10.76 8.58 0.00
N TYR A 131 -10.88 9.46 1.00
CA TYR A 131 -10.86 9.11 2.43
C TYR A 131 -11.93 8.09 2.84
N ASP A 132 -13.09 8.14 2.18
CA ASP A 132 -14.27 7.37 2.57
C ASP A 132 -14.30 5.97 1.97
N THR A 133 -13.41 5.63 1.04
CA THR A 133 -13.42 4.36 0.29
C THR A 133 -13.21 3.13 1.20
N PHE A 134 -12.55 3.34 2.34
CA PHE A 134 -12.29 2.29 3.33
C PHE A 134 -13.42 2.14 4.36
N ALA A 135 -14.31 3.13 4.46
CA ALA A 135 -15.44 3.08 5.37
C ALA A 135 -16.54 2.14 4.83
N PRO A 136 -17.34 1.51 5.72
CA PRO A 136 -17.25 1.56 7.18
C PRO A 136 -16.26 0.54 7.77
N HIS A 137 -15.63 -0.30 6.94
CA HIS A 137 -14.90 -1.47 7.41
C HIS A 137 -13.56 -1.13 8.05
N PHE A 138 -12.82 -0.17 7.50
CA PHE A 138 -11.47 0.17 7.92
C PHE A 138 -11.32 1.67 8.18
N THR A 139 -10.56 1.99 9.22
CA THR A 139 -10.15 3.36 9.54
C THR A 139 -8.69 3.53 9.20
N ILE A 140 -8.40 4.30 8.15
CA ILE A 140 -7.03 4.49 7.66
C ILE A 140 -6.39 5.71 8.31
N GLY A 141 -5.20 5.51 8.88
CA GLY A 141 -4.33 6.56 9.37
C GLY A 141 -3.57 7.22 8.21
N TRP A 142 -4.24 8.09 7.45
CA TRP A 142 -3.70 8.69 6.23
C TRP A 142 -2.39 9.46 6.39
N CYS A 143 -2.13 10.02 7.58
CA CYS A 143 -0.85 10.67 7.88
C CYS A 143 0.34 9.70 8.01
N ASN A 144 0.07 8.40 8.09
CA ASN A 144 1.08 7.34 8.11
C ASN A 144 1.17 6.60 6.77
N LEU A 145 0.48 7.09 5.72
CA LEU A 145 0.57 6.52 4.38
C LEU A 145 1.97 6.71 3.83
N THR A 146 2.62 5.62 3.44
CA THR A 146 3.89 5.67 2.71
C THR A 146 3.75 5.02 1.34
N LEU A 147 4.32 5.68 0.32
CA LEU A 147 4.28 5.23 -1.07
C LEU A 147 5.71 5.10 -1.59
N VAL A 148 6.03 3.92 -2.11
CA VAL A 148 7.32 3.56 -2.70
C VAL A 148 7.11 3.39 -4.20
N ARG A 149 7.94 4.07 -4.99
CA ARG A 149 7.98 3.97 -6.45
C ARG A 149 9.29 3.30 -6.87
N PRO A 150 9.33 2.65 -8.04
CA PRO A 150 10.59 2.22 -8.61
C PRO A 150 11.52 3.43 -8.79
N THR A 151 12.77 3.27 -8.39
CA THR A 151 13.82 4.31 -8.54
C THR A 151 14.26 4.48 -9.99
N TRP A 152 14.00 3.48 -10.84
CA TRP A 152 14.14 3.57 -12.28
C TRP A 152 12.92 4.25 -12.87
N ALA A 153 13.05 5.54 -13.21
CA ALA A 153 12.08 6.17 -14.09
C ALA A 153 12.22 5.54 -15.49
N PRO A 154 11.20 4.87 -16.07
CA PRO A 154 11.16 4.78 -17.52
C PRO A 154 11.21 6.22 -18.03
N PRO A 155 12.00 6.53 -19.09
CA PRO A 155 12.01 7.87 -19.64
C PRO A 155 10.56 8.23 -19.93
N SER A 156 10.10 9.32 -19.30
CA SER A 156 8.83 9.93 -19.70
C SER A 156 8.89 10.04 -21.22
N HIS A 157 7.86 9.56 -21.91
CA HIS A 157 7.69 9.94 -23.30
C HIS A 157 7.65 11.46 -23.30
N ALA A 158 8.79 12.08 -23.61
CA ALA A 158 8.88 13.50 -23.85
C ALA A 158 7.81 13.80 -24.91
N PRO A 159 7.04 14.89 -24.77
CA PRO A 159 6.22 15.34 -25.87
C PRO A 159 7.16 15.47 -27.06
N THR A 160 6.89 14.71 -28.12
CA THR A 160 7.64 14.78 -29.36
C THR A 160 7.69 16.26 -29.75
N PRO A 161 8.88 16.87 -29.96
CA PRO A 161 8.92 18.22 -30.45
C PRO A 161 8.15 18.24 -31.77
N MET A 162 7.08 19.04 -31.83
CA MET A 162 6.36 19.29 -33.08
C MET A 162 7.41 19.62 -34.14
N GLY A 163 7.49 18.78 -35.18
CA GLY A 163 8.42 18.94 -36.27
C GLY A 163 8.33 20.35 -36.84
N THR A 164 9.47 21.01 -36.95
CA THR A 164 9.61 22.28 -37.65
C THR A 164 9.10 22.10 -39.08
N PRO A 165 8.24 23.00 -39.59
CA PRO A 165 7.79 22.91 -40.98
C PRO A 165 8.99 23.04 -41.93
N PRO A 166 9.02 22.28 -43.04
CA PRO A 166 10.14 22.31 -43.98
C PRO A 166 10.30 23.70 -44.61
N LEU A 167 11.55 24.15 -44.74
CA LEU A 167 11.92 25.40 -45.40
C LEU A 167 11.42 25.42 -46.86
N PRO A 168 10.89 26.56 -47.34
CA PRO A 168 10.52 26.70 -48.75
C PRO A 168 11.76 26.65 -49.66
N PRO A 169 11.62 26.15 -50.90
CA PRO A 169 12.72 26.05 -51.85
C PRO A 169 13.24 27.43 -52.27
N PRO A 170 14.55 27.54 -52.61
CA PRO A 170 15.14 28.81 -53.02
C PRO A 170 14.57 29.29 -54.37
N PRO A 171 14.48 30.62 -54.58
CA PRO A 171 13.98 31.19 -55.82
C PRO A 171 14.93 30.89 -57.00
N PRO A 172 14.38 30.76 -58.23
CA PRO A 172 15.19 30.53 -59.41
C PRO A 172 16.10 31.72 -59.74
N PRO A 173 17.26 31.47 -60.37
CA PRO A 173 18.20 32.53 -60.73
C PRO A 173 17.60 33.48 -61.79
N PRO A 174 17.97 34.77 -61.77
CA PRO A 174 17.49 35.76 -62.73
C PRO A 174 18.03 35.50 -64.15
N PRO A 175 17.35 36.04 -65.19
CA PRO A 175 17.66 35.79 -66.60
C PRO A 175 19.00 36.40 -67.05
#